data_AF-A0A7W9FQ37-F1
#
_entry.id   AF-A0A7W9FQ37-F1
#
_cell.length_a   1.000
_cell.length_b   1.000
_cell.length_c   1.000
_cell.angle_alpha   90.00
_cell.angle_beta   90.00
_cell.angle_gamma   90.00
#
_symmetry.space_group_name_H-M   'P 1'
#
loop_
_entity.id
_entity.type
_entity.pdbx_description
1 polymer ?
#
loop_
_entity_poly.entity_id
_entity_poly.type
_entity_poly.pdbx_seq_one_letter_code
_entity_poly.pdbx_strand_id
1 'polypeptide(L)'
;MSAGWYPLALADGIEPGTSAGTQLFGKELVVWRDAGGAAHVWEDRCPHRGMRLSFGFVRGDRIACLYHGWQFDGAGQCRAIPAHPHLDVPETIKVATYRVAERAGVIWAADAHTEAPEPAARDALTPIRSLYVDRPVAAVRAALAGAGFPGADGAPLPFAGDAGGLLAFGAPEPVLFAALQPFAAGRTALHILAVGAPAAEDRVALAGAAEVLRRALEGASALAEAAA
;
A
#
# COMPACT_ATOMS: atom_id res chain seq x y z
N MET A 1 -0.92 1.52 16.04
CA MET A 1 -1.99 1.69 15.01
C MET A 1 -3.26 1.04 15.57
N SER A 2 -4.41 1.05 14.90
CA SER A 2 -5.54 0.22 15.36
C SER A 2 -5.18 -1.28 15.21
N ALA A 3 -5.94 -2.18 15.84
CA ALA A 3 -5.62 -3.60 16.02
C ALA A 3 -5.78 -4.49 14.76
N GLY A 4 -5.35 -4.01 13.58
CA GLY A 4 -5.56 -4.73 12.32
C GLY A 4 -4.48 -4.54 11.27
N TRP A 5 -4.64 -5.27 10.16
CA TRP A 5 -3.80 -5.19 8.97
C TRP A 5 -4.35 -4.15 7.99
N TYR A 6 -3.43 -3.39 7.38
CA TYR A 6 -3.76 -2.33 6.43
C TYR A 6 -2.99 -2.52 5.13
N PRO A 7 -3.65 -2.37 3.97
CA PRO A 7 -2.95 -2.43 2.70
C PRO A 7 -2.12 -1.15 2.52
N LEU A 8 -0.91 -1.27 1.96
CA LEU A 8 0.01 -0.14 1.77
C LEU A 8 0.47 0.06 0.33
N ALA A 9 0.57 -1.02 -0.43
CA ALA A 9 1.06 -1.01 -1.81
C ALA A 9 0.63 -2.28 -2.54
N LEU A 10 0.58 -2.19 -3.87
CA LEU A 10 0.57 -3.37 -4.73
C LEU A 10 1.95 -4.02 -4.71
N ALA A 11 1.99 -5.35 -4.63
CA ALA A 11 3.22 -6.11 -4.42
C ALA A 11 4.23 -5.97 -5.56
N ASP A 12 3.74 -5.88 -6.80
CA ASP A 12 4.54 -5.69 -8.01
C ASP A 12 5.01 -4.25 -8.23
N GLY A 13 4.39 -3.29 -7.54
CA GLY A 13 4.81 -1.89 -7.53
C GLY A 13 6.05 -1.62 -6.68
N ILE A 14 6.51 -2.61 -5.91
CA ILE A 14 7.75 -2.55 -5.12
C ILE A 14 8.68 -3.65 -5.61
N GLU A 15 9.49 -3.33 -6.62
CA GLU A 15 10.44 -4.26 -7.24
C GLU A 15 11.59 -4.63 -6.28
N PRO A 16 12.22 -5.80 -6.42
CA PRO A 16 13.40 -6.15 -5.63
C PRO A 16 14.50 -5.09 -5.73
N GLY A 17 15.03 -4.67 -4.59
CA GLY A 17 16.05 -3.61 -4.54
C GLY A 17 15.49 -2.19 -4.64
N THR A 18 14.18 -1.98 -4.48
CA THR A 18 13.55 -0.65 -4.52
C THR A 18 12.82 -0.31 -3.22
N SER A 19 12.55 0.99 -3.06
CA SER A 19 11.79 1.54 -1.93
C SER A 19 10.81 2.61 -2.42
N ALA A 20 9.68 2.72 -1.74
CA ALA A 20 8.67 3.76 -1.98
C ALA A 20 8.11 4.31 -0.67
N GLY A 21 7.82 5.61 -0.65
CA GLY A 21 7.14 6.26 0.46
C GLY A 21 5.62 6.10 0.34
N THR A 22 4.94 5.90 1.47
CA THR A 22 3.48 5.83 1.58
C THR A 22 3.01 6.44 2.91
N GLN A 23 1.71 6.50 3.16
CA GLN A 23 1.17 6.97 4.43
C GLN A 23 0.07 6.06 4.97
N LEU A 24 0.04 5.87 6.29
CA LEU A 24 -1.06 5.18 6.95
C LEU A 24 -1.54 6.03 8.13
N PHE A 25 -2.80 6.46 8.07
CA PHE A 25 -3.38 7.44 9.00
C PHE A 25 -2.53 8.72 9.13
N GLY A 26 -1.94 9.17 8.01
CA GLY A 26 -1.05 10.34 7.95
C GLY A 26 0.36 10.10 8.49
N LYS A 27 0.68 8.90 9.00
CA LYS A 27 2.05 8.54 9.39
C LYS A 27 2.85 8.16 8.15
N GLU A 28 4.06 8.70 8.03
CA GLU A 28 4.95 8.44 6.90
C GLU A 28 5.63 7.08 7.06
N LEU A 29 5.45 6.23 6.06
CA LEU A 29 6.00 4.87 6.02
C LEU A 29 6.84 4.67 4.77
N VAL A 30 7.88 3.84 4.88
CA VAL A 30 8.61 3.32 3.72
C VAL A 30 8.24 1.86 3.55
N VAL A 31 7.83 1.50 2.33
CA VAL A 31 7.73 0.11 1.88
C VAL A 31 8.94 -0.15 0.99
N TRP A 32 9.67 -1.21 1.25
CA TRP A 32 10.84 -1.56 0.43
C TRP A 32 11.00 -3.06 0.31
N ARG A 33 11.69 -3.49 -0.74
CA ARG A 33 11.96 -4.89 -0.99
C ARG A 33 13.45 -5.10 -1.07
N ASP A 34 13.97 -6.02 -0.27
CA ASP A 34 15.38 -6.38 -0.35
C ASP A 34 15.70 -7.06 -1.69
N ALA A 35 16.99 -7.21 -1.98
CA ALA A 35 17.44 -7.86 -3.21
C ALA A 35 17.07 -9.35 -3.28
N GLY A 36 16.78 -9.99 -2.15
CA GLY A 36 16.28 -11.37 -2.06
C GLY A 36 14.76 -11.47 -2.31
N GLY A 37 14.07 -10.34 -2.39
CA GLY A 37 12.64 -10.26 -2.65
C GLY A 37 11.77 -10.16 -1.41
N ALA A 38 12.30 -10.10 -0.19
CA ALA A 38 11.46 -9.94 1.00
C ALA A 38 11.02 -8.47 1.17
N ALA A 39 9.73 -8.27 1.43
CA ALA A 39 9.14 -6.95 1.67
C ALA A 39 9.26 -6.55 3.14
N HIS A 40 9.52 -5.26 3.36
CA HIS A 40 9.73 -4.64 4.67
C HIS A 40 8.97 -3.32 4.74
N VAL A 41 8.46 -2.97 5.93
CA VAL A 41 7.72 -1.73 6.17
C VAL A 41 8.20 -1.07 7.44
N TRP A 42 8.64 0.18 7.34
CA TRP A 42 9.17 0.95 8.47
C TRP A 42 8.55 2.34 8.55
N GLU A 43 8.77 3.03 9.67
CA GLU A 43 8.64 4.48 9.72
C GLU A 43 9.61 5.11 8.71
N ASP A 44 9.14 6.06 7.91
CA ASP A 44 9.94 6.71 6.88
C ASP A 44 10.87 7.79 7.45
N ARG A 45 11.66 7.43 8.47
CA ARG A 45 12.46 8.41 9.21
C ARG A 45 13.76 7.82 9.71
N CYS A 46 14.87 8.32 9.17
CA CYS A 46 16.20 7.97 9.66
C CYS A 46 16.42 8.53 11.07
N PRO A 47 16.77 7.71 12.09
CA PRO A 47 16.92 8.15 13.48
C PRO A 47 18.10 9.12 13.69
N HIS A 48 19.01 9.25 12.71
CA HIS A 48 20.13 10.19 12.80
C HIS A 48 19.68 11.67 12.72
N ARG A 49 19.01 12.05 11.61
CA ARG A 49 18.62 13.45 11.33
C ARG A 49 17.25 13.59 10.69
N GLY A 50 16.46 12.52 10.66
CA GLY A 50 15.08 12.55 10.17
C GLY A 50 14.89 12.55 8.65
N MET A 51 15.96 12.28 7.86
CA MET A 51 15.80 12.09 6.41
C MET A 51 14.90 10.88 6.14
N ARG A 52 13.98 11.01 5.19
CA ARG A 52 13.14 9.89 4.75
C ARG A 52 13.99 8.78 4.13
N LEU A 53 13.74 7.55 4.57
CA LEU A 53 14.43 6.35 4.12
C LEU A 53 13.91 5.87 2.76
N SER A 54 12.70 6.26 2.37
CA SER A 54 12.12 6.02 1.05
C SER A 54 12.92 6.63 -0.11
N PHE A 55 13.68 7.70 0.16
CA PHE A 55 14.65 8.28 -0.79
C PHE A 55 16.03 7.63 -0.73
N GLY A 56 16.23 6.63 0.14
CA GLY A 56 17.47 5.88 0.26
C GLY A 56 17.70 4.92 -0.89
N PHE A 57 18.71 4.07 -0.71
CA PHE A 57 19.05 3.04 -1.69
C PHE A 57 19.07 1.67 -1.03
N VAL A 58 18.33 0.72 -1.59
CA VAL A 58 18.44 -0.68 -1.19
C VAL A 58 19.79 -1.23 -1.66
N ARG A 59 20.45 -1.97 -0.76
CA ARG A 59 21.78 -2.58 -0.92
C ARG A 59 21.75 -3.96 -0.28
N GLY A 60 21.44 -4.99 -1.07
CA GLY A 60 21.26 -6.35 -0.55
C GLY A 60 20.05 -6.41 0.38
N ASP A 61 20.28 -6.73 1.64
CA ASP A 61 19.30 -6.86 2.73
C ASP A 61 19.12 -5.58 3.57
N ARG A 62 19.60 -4.44 3.07
CA ARG A 62 19.65 -3.16 3.79
C ARG A 62 19.14 -1.99 2.97
N ILE A 63 18.71 -0.93 3.65
CA ILE A 63 18.58 0.41 3.08
C ILE A 63 19.70 1.30 3.59
N ALA A 64 20.41 1.96 2.66
CA ALA A 64 21.30 3.07 2.95
C ALA A 64 20.54 4.40 2.85
N CYS A 65 20.53 5.18 3.94
CA CYS A 65 19.94 6.52 3.96
C CYS A 65 20.71 7.45 3.00
N LEU A 66 19.99 8.17 2.13
CA LEU A 66 20.58 9.09 1.15
C LEU A 66 21.47 10.18 1.78
N TYR A 67 21.20 10.58 3.03
CA TYR A 67 21.89 11.71 3.62
C TYR A 67 23.35 11.40 4.00
N HIS A 68 23.57 10.38 4.84
CA HIS A 68 24.91 10.04 5.36
C HIS A 68 25.28 8.56 5.15
N GLY A 69 24.49 7.84 4.37
CA GLY A 69 24.74 6.43 4.06
C GLY A 69 24.60 5.48 5.23
N TRP A 70 23.98 5.88 6.36
CA TRP A 70 23.68 4.97 7.46
C TRP A 70 22.83 3.82 6.92
N GLN A 71 23.25 2.59 7.19
CA GLN A 71 22.62 1.39 6.63
C GLN A 71 21.83 0.67 7.71
N PHE A 72 20.60 0.30 7.39
CA PHE A 72 19.69 -0.40 8.28
C PHE A 72 19.27 -1.74 7.65
N ASP A 73 19.32 -2.82 8.43
CA ASP A 73 18.87 -4.16 7.99
C ASP A 73 17.34 -4.29 8.03
N GLY A 74 16.79 -5.41 7.55
CA GLY A 74 15.36 -5.76 7.58
C GLY A 74 14.64 -5.52 8.92
N ALA A 75 15.35 -5.72 10.03
CA ALA A 75 14.83 -5.51 11.39
C ALA A 75 14.88 -4.04 11.85
N GLY A 76 15.33 -3.13 10.99
CA GLY A 76 15.50 -1.71 11.26
C GLY A 76 16.78 -1.39 12.03
N GLN A 77 17.66 -2.35 12.32
CA GLN A 77 18.88 -2.11 13.09
C GLN A 77 19.93 -1.44 12.21
N CYS A 78 20.56 -0.38 12.73
CA CYS A 78 21.69 0.22 12.05
C CYS A 78 22.90 -0.72 12.10
N ARG A 79 23.44 -1.03 10.92
CA ARG A 79 24.55 -1.98 10.78
C ARG A 79 25.84 -1.35 10.26
N ALA A 80 25.76 -0.13 9.72
CA ALA A 80 26.93 0.59 9.25
C ALA A 80 26.72 2.09 9.31
N ILE A 81 27.75 2.79 9.79
CA ILE A 81 27.89 4.24 9.75
C ILE A 81 29.14 4.53 8.92
N PRO A 82 29.01 4.91 7.62
CA PRO A 82 30.17 5.01 6.73
C PRO A 82 31.30 5.94 7.20
N ALA A 83 30.96 7.01 7.91
CA ALA A 83 31.95 7.94 8.49
C ALA A 83 32.78 7.32 9.63
N HIS A 84 32.32 6.22 10.23
CA HIS A 84 32.98 5.49 11.32
C HIS A 84 32.99 3.98 11.01
N PRO A 85 33.77 3.53 10.02
CA PRO A 85 33.68 2.17 9.48
C PRO A 85 34.10 1.07 10.46
N HIS A 86 34.82 1.42 11.53
CA HIS A 86 35.27 0.50 12.58
C HIS A 86 34.47 0.63 13.88
N LEU A 87 33.41 1.43 13.88
CA LEU A 87 32.55 1.58 15.05
C LEU A 87 31.64 0.36 15.19
N ASP A 88 31.66 -0.24 16.38
CA ASP A 88 30.60 -1.14 16.82
C ASP A 88 29.32 -0.32 17.02
N VAL A 89 28.41 -0.39 16.05
CA VAL A 89 27.20 0.43 16.03
C VAL A 89 26.30 0.06 17.23
N PRO A 90 25.88 1.02 18.06
CA PRO A 90 24.97 0.76 19.18
C PRO A 90 23.65 0.10 18.74
N GLU A 91 23.23 -0.93 19.49
CA GLU A 91 21.94 -1.63 19.32
C GLU A 91 20.70 -0.75 19.64
N THR A 92 20.92 0.47 20.14
CA THR A 92 19.86 1.45 20.36
C THR A 92 19.51 2.24 19.09
N ILE A 93 20.34 2.18 18.04
CA ILE A 93 20.10 2.88 16.78
C ILE A 93 19.24 1.99 15.88
N LYS A 94 17.93 2.15 16.01
CA LYS A 94 16.92 1.39 15.26
C LYS A 94 15.88 2.30 14.60
N VAL A 95 15.38 1.87 13.45
CA VAL A 95 14.17 2.41 12.82
C VAL A 95 12.97 1.66 13.37
N ALA A 96 11.84 2.35 13.59
CA ALA A 96 10.60 1.68 13.96
C ALA A 96 10.09 0.82 12.78
N THR A 97 9.82 -0.45 13.06
CA THR A 97 9.37 -1.43 12.05
C THR A 97 7.93 -1.87 12.28
N TYR A 98 7.30 -2.37 11.23
CA TYR A 98 5.94 -2.91 11.24
C TYR A 98 5.95 -4.38 10.84
N ARG A 99 4.94 -5.13 11.29
CA ARG A 99 4.71 -6.48 10.75
C ARG A 99 4.28 -6.36 9.30
N VAL A 100 4.78 -7.27 8.46
CA VAL A 100 4.51 -7.28 7.02
C VAL A 100 3.89 -8.62 6.62
N ALA A 101 2.86 -8.57 5.78
CA ALA A 101 2.29 -9.74 5.11
C ALA A 101 2.10 -9.40 3.64
N GLU A 102 2.66 -10.22 2.75
CA GLU A 102 2.42 -10.13 1.32
C GLU A 102 1.38 -11.19 0.93
N ARG A 103 0.15 -10.75 0.68
CA ARG A 103 -1.01 -11.63 0.46
C ARG A 103 -1.91 -11.02 -0.61
N ALA A 104 -2.40 -11.86 -1.51
CA ALA A 104 -3.37 -11.48 -2.53
C ALA A 104 -2.90 -10.28 -3.39
N GLY A 105 -1.62 -10.26 -3.79
CA GLY A 105 -1.03 -9.19 -4.61
C GLY A 105 -0.84 -7.84 -3.91
N VAL A 106 -1.00 -7.79 -2.59
CA VAL A 106 -0.91 -6.56 -1.77
C VAL A 106 0.12 -6.75 -0.66
N ILE A 107 0.89 -5.69 -0.37
CA ILE A 107 1.74 -5.58 0.81
C ILE A 107 0.89 -4.95 1.92
N TRP A 108 0.73 -5.70 3.01
CA TRP A 108 -0.02 -5.29 4.19
C TRP A 108 0.93 -5.01 5.34
N ALA A 109 0.56 -4.04 6.17
CA ALA A 109 1.26 -3.74 7.41
C ALA A 109 0.33 -3.78 8.63
N ALA A 110 0.90 -4.18 9.75
CA ALA A 110 0.25 -4.08 11.05
C ALA A 110 1.25 -3.67 12.13
N ASP A 111 0.70 -3.25 13.27
CA ASP A 111 1.50 -2.92 14.45
C ASP A 111 2.38 -4.12 14.88
N ALA A 112 3.55 -3.86 15.46
CA ALA A 112 4.50 -4.90 15.88
C ALA A 112 3.86 -5.93 16.82
N HIS A 113 2.90 -5.49 17.63
CA HIS A 113 2.20 -6.31 18.62
C HIS A 113 0.80 -6.74 18.18
N THR A 114 0.45 -6.62 16.89
CA THR A 114 -0.88 -7.08 16.45
C THR A 114 -1.06 -8.58 16.70
N GLU A 115 -2.22 -8.94 17.24
CA GLU A 115 -2.69 -10.33 17.35
C GLU A 115 -3.69 -10.69 16.24
N ALA A 116 -4.05 -9.73 15.39
CA ALA A 116 -4.97 -9.97 14.29
C ALA A 116 -4.37 -10.99 13.30
N PRO A 117 -5.15 -11.97 12.84
CA PRO A 117 -4.69 -12.92 11.84
C PRO A 117 -4.27 -12.18 10.57
N GLU A 118 -3.27 -12.71 9.88
CA GLU A 118 -2.86 -12.17 8.59
C GLU A 118 -4.03 -12.14 7.59
N PRO A 119 -4.02 -11.18 6.64
CA PRO A 119 -5.00 -11.13 5.57
C PRO A 119 -5.08 -12.46 4.82
N ALA A 120 -6.28 -12.83 4.40
CA ALA A 120 -6.52 -14.08 3.71
C ALA A 120 -5.68 -14.18 2.42
N ALA A 121 -5.07 -15.33 2.19
CA ALA A 121 -4.43 -15.62 0.92
C ALA A 121 -5.49 -15.72 -0.19
N ARG A 122 -5.16 -15.18 -1.37
CA ARG A 122 -5.87 -15.42 -2.64
C ARG A 122 -4.82 -15.54 -3.73
N ASP A 123 -4.94 -16.61 -4.50
CA ASP A 123 -4.10 -16.83 -5.66
C ASP A 123 -4.71 -16.17 -6.89
N ALA A 124 -3.89 -16.05 -7.94
CA ALA A 124 -4.31 -15.54 -9.24
C ALA A 124 -4.96 -14.14 -9.19
N LEU A 125 -4.48 -13.24 -8.33
CA LEU A 125 -4.80 -11.81 -8.43
C LEU A 125 -3.65 -11.07 -9.10
N THR A 126 -3.97 -10.34 -10.17
CA THR A 126 -3.04 -9.45 -10.86
C THR A 126 -3.27 -8.02 -10.39
N PRO A 127 -2.26 -7.35 -9.80
CA PRO A 127 -2.31 -5.93 -9.55
C PRO A 127 -2.57 -5.12 -10.83
N ILE A 128 -3.46 -4.13 -10.75
CA ILE A 128 -3.78 -3.24 -11.88
C ILE A 128 -3.12 -1.88 -11.66
N ARG A 129 -3.54 -1.19 -10.59
CA ARG A 129 -2.96 0.10 -10.18
C ARG A 129 -3.44 0.50 -8.80
N SER A 130 -2.72 1.44 -8.20
CA SER A 130 -3.22 2.21 -7.06
C SER A 130 -3.74 3.56 -7.54
N LEU A 131 -4.73 4.12 -6.85
CA LEU A 131 -5.15 5.51 -6.99
C LEU A 131 -5.47 6.13 -5.64
N TYR A 132 -5.43 7.46 -5.58
CA TYR A 132 -5.70 8.21 -4.37
C TYR A 132 -7.00 8.99 -4.57
N VAL A 133 -7.89 8.89 -3.59
CA VAL A 133 -9.18 9.57 -3.57
C VAL A 133 -9.20 10.51 -2.39
N ASP A 134 -9.55 11.77 -2.61
CA ASP A 134 -9.69 12.79 -1.57
C ASP A 134 -11.03 12.64 -0.82
N ARG A 135 -11.30 11.41 -0.34
CA ARG A 135 -12.43 11.07 0.54
C ARG A 135 -12.02 10.07 1.62
N PRO A 136 -12.67 10.09 2.81
CA PRO A 136 -12.41 9.11 3.85
C PRO A 136 -12.84 7.70 3.43
N VAL A 137 -12.18 6.69 3.99
CA VAL A 137 -12.39 5.25 3.66
C VAL A 137 -13.85 4.84 3.75
N ALA A 138 -14.57 5.32 4.78
CA ALA A 138 -15.99 5.01 4.95
C ALA A 138 -16.85 5.51 3.78
N ALA A 139 -16.57 6.70 3.26
CA ALA A 139 -17.29 7.26 2.12
C ALA A 139 -16.96 6.52 0.82
N VAL A 140 -15.68 6.19 0.59
CA VAL A 140 -15.24 5.40 -0.57
C VAL A 140 -15.88 4.01 -0.55
N ARG A 141 -15.85 3.32 0.59
CA ARG A 141 -16.51 2.01 0.76
C ARG A 141 -18.01 2.09 0.48
N ALA A 142 -18.71 3.07 1.05
CA ALA A 142 -20.16 3.22 0.86
C ALA A 142 -20.52 3.46 -0.60
N ALA A 143 -19.76 4.31 -1.30
CA ALA A 143 -19.96 4.56 -2.72
C ALA A 143 -19.72 3.30 -3.57
N LEU A 144 -18.64 2.57 -3.32
CA LEU A 144 -18.35 1.31 -4.02
C LEU A 144 -19.39 0.23 -3.75
N ALA A 145 -19.90 0.14 -2.52
CA ALA A 145 -20.95 -0.82 -2.17
C ALA A 145 -22.28 -0.50 -2.87
N GLY A 146 -22.59 0.79 -3.08
CA GLY A 146 -23.84 1.22 -3.71
C GLY A 146 -23.81 1.22 -5.24
N ALA A 147 -22.72 1.69 -5.85
CA ALA A 147 -22.62 1.85 -7.30
C ALA A 147 -21.80 0.75 -8.00
N GLY A 148 -21.08 -0.08 -7.25
CA GLY A 148 -20.15 -1.06 -7.79
C GLY A 148 -18.84 -0.42 -8.27
N PHE A 149 -18.11 -1.16 -9.09
CA PHE A 149 -16.84 -0.73 -9.69
C PHE A 149 -16.96 -0.73 -11.22
N PRO A 150 -16.51 0.31 -11.94
CA PRO A 150 -16.60 0.31 -13.41
C PRO A 150 -15.71 -0.77 -14.04
N GLY A 151 -16.31 -1.68 -14.80
CA GLY A 151 -15.63 -2.75 -15.51
C GLY A 151 -14.81 -2.25 -16.72
N ALA A 152 -14.07 -3.17 -17.35
CA ALA A 152 -13.24 -2.86 -18.52
C ALA A 152 -14.07 -2.37 -19.72
N ASP A 153 -15.29 -2.89 -19.86
CA ASP A 153 -16.28 -2.49 -20.87
C ASP A 153 -17.10 -1.24 -20.47
N GLY A 154 -16.83 -0.67 -19.29
CA GLY A 154 -17.56 0.46 -18.72
C GLY A 154 -18.84 0.08 -17.98
N ALA A 155 -19.28 -1.18 -18.03
CA ALA A 155 -20.44 -1.64 -17.26
C ALA A 155 -20.07 -1.77 -15.78
N PRO A 156 -20.94 -1.38 -14.83
CA PRO A 156 -20.64 -1.50 -13.41
C PRO A 156 -20.61 -2.97 -12.98
N LEU A 157 -19.48 -3.39 -12.41
CA LEU A 157 -19.33 -4.64 -11.68
C LEU A 157 -20.00 -4.51 -10.31
N PRO A 158 -21.03 -5.31 -10.00
CA PRO A 158 -21.75 -5.20 -8.74
C PRO A 158 -20.86 -5.57 -7.56
N PHE A 159 -21.10 -4.93 -6.41
CA PHE A 159 -20.40 -5.27 -5.18
C PHE A 159 -20.82 -6.66 -4.68
N ALA A 160 -19.83 -7.54 -4.49
CA ALA A 160 -20.00 -8.93 -4.08
C ALA A 160 -19.65 -9.19 -2.60
N GLY A 161 -19.27 -8.16 -1.84
CA GLY A 161 -18.98 -8.25 -0.41
C GLY A 161 -17.53 -7.96 -0.02
N ASP A 162 -17.25 -8.10 1.27
CA ASP A 162 -15.88 -8.03 1.81
C ASP A 162 -15.32 -9.44 1.97
N ALA A 163 -14.14 -9.66 1.38
CA ALA A 163 -13.46 -10.93 1.36
C ALA A 163 -12.10 -10.77 2.05
N GLY A 164 -12.11 -10.64 3.37
CA GLY A 164 -10.90 -10.62 4.19
C GLY A 164 -10.06 -9.34 4.02
N GLY A 165 -10.71 -8.18 3.97
CA GLY A 165 -10.06 -6.88 3.77
C GLY A 165 -10.00 -6.42 2.32
N LEU A 166 -10.45 -7.25 1.38
CA LEU A 166 -10.62 -6.92 -0.03
C LEU A 166 -12.10 -6.76 -0.37
N LEU A 167 -12.49 -5.63 -0.94
CA LEU A 167 -13.80 -5.44 -1.53
C LEU A 167 -13.86 -6.21 -2.85
N ALA A 168 -14.85 -7.08 -3.03
CA ALA A 168 -15.03 -7.91 -4.21
C ALA A 168 -16.09 -7.34 -5.16
N PHE A 169 -15.85 -7.42 -6.48
CA PHE A 169 -16.78 -6.93 -7.50
C PHE A 169 -16.92 -7.91 -8.67
N GLY A 170 -18.15 -8.12 -9.14
CA GLY A 170 -18.49 -9.05 -10.21
C GLY A 170 -19.60 -10.02 -9.83
N ALA A 171 -20.27 -10.60 -10.83
CA ALA A 171 -21.28 -11.63 -10.67
C ALA A 171 -21.31 -12.56 -11.91
N PRO A 172 -21.56 -13.88 -11.77
CA PRO A 172 -21.85 -14.59 -10.50
C PRO A 172 -20.64 -14.73 -9.57
N GLU A 173 -19.43 -14.60 -10.11
CA GLU A 173 -18.18 -14.64 -9.36
C GLU A 173 -17.46 -13.27 -9.42
N PRO A 174 -16.69 -12.90 -8.38
CA PRO A 174 -15.86 -11.71 -8.44
C PRO A 174 -14.78 -11.80 -9.52
N VAL A 175 -14.62 -10.72 -10.28
CA VAL A 175 -13.56 -10.57 -11.31
C VAL A 175 -12.57 -9.47 -10.95
N LEU A 176 -12.92 -8.63 -9.97
CA LEU A 176 -12.10 -7.51 -9.51
C LEU A 176 -12.14 -7.41 -7.99
N PHE A 177 -11.03 -7.00 -7.40
CA PHE A 177 -10.89 -6.73 -5.98
C PHE A 177 -10.29 -5.35 -5.74
N ALA A 178 -10.62 -4.74 -4.61
CA ALA A 178 -9.98 -3.50 -4.17
C ALA A 178 -9.68 -3.48 -2.68
N ALA A 179 -8.45 -3.08 -2.32
CA ALA A 179 -8.03 -2.86 -0.94
C ALA A 179 -8.08 -1.37 -0.60
N LEU A 180 -8.67 -0.99 0.53
CA LEU A 180 -8.77 0.40 0.99
C LEU A 180 -7.70 0.70 2.05
N GLN A 181 -6.77 1.59 1.71
CA GLN A 181 -5.77 2.13 2.62
C GLN A 181 -6.27 3.46 3.22
N PRO A 182 -6.42 3.56 4.55
CA PRO A 182 -6.61 4.85 5.22
C PRO A 182 -5.33 5.68 5.11
N PHE A 183 -5.20 6.50 4.06
CA PHE A 183 -3.94 7.16 3.73
C PHE A 183 -3.65 8.33 4.69
N ALA A 184 -4.56 9.29 4.75
CA ALA A 184 -4.51 10.44 5.65
C ALA A 184 -5.94 10.89 6.02
N ALA A 185 -6.06 11.91 6.88
CA ALA A 185 -7.37 12.49 7.18
C ALA A 185 -8.09 12.92 5.89
N GLY A 186 -9.29 12.37 5.66
CA GLY A 186 -10.07 12.66 4.46
C GLY A 186 -9.53 12.07 3.16
N ARG A 187 -8.50 11.21 3.18
CA ARG A 187 -7.88 10.66 1.97
C ARG A 187 -7.67 9.15 2.04
N THR A 188 -7.99 8.47 0.95
CA THR A 188 -7.93 7.00 0.82
C THR A 188 -7.05 6.63 -0.36
N ALA A 189 -6.18 5.64 -0.20
CA ALA A 189 -5.60 4.95 -1.36
C ALA A 189 -6.40 3.68 -1.65
N LEU A 190 -6.64 3.41 -2.93
CA LEU A 190 -7.39 2.28 -3.43
C LEU A 190 -6.43 1.43 -4.27
N HIS A 191 -6.15 0.21 -3.83
CA HIS A 191 -5.30 -0.74 -4.56
C HIS A 191 -6.17 -1.73 -5.32
N ILE A 192 -6.11 -1.71 -6.64
CA ILE A 192 -7.03 -2.45 -7.52
C ILE A 192 -6.33 -3.68 -8.07
N LEU A 193 -7.02 -4.82 -8.01
CA LEU A 193 -6.56 -6.10 -8.51
C LEU A 193 -7.63 -6.76 -9.37
N ALA A 194 -7.22 -7.47 -10.42
CA ALA A 194 -8.10 -8.29 -11.25
C ALA A 194 -7.84 -9.78 -11.00
N VAL A 195 -8.85 -10.61 -11.20
CA VAL A 195 -8.70 -12.08 -11.19
C VAL A 195 -8.01 -12.54 -12.46
N GLY A 196 -7.15 -13.54 -12.34
CA GLY A 196 -6.37 -14.10 -13.41
C GLY A 196 -5.33 -13.11 -13.94
N ALA A 197 -4.96 -13.29 -15.21
CA ALA A 197 -4.06 -12.41 -15.93
C ALA A 197 -4.84 -11.74 -17.07
N PRO A 198 -5.51 -10.59 -16.82
CA PRO A 198 -6.27 -9.90 -17.87
C PRO A 198 -5.36 -9.51 -19.04
N ALA A 199 -5.95 -9.45 -20.24
CA ALA A 199 -5.25 -9.01 -21.44
C ALA A 199 -4.74 -7.57 -21.28
N ALA A 200 -3.74 -7.19 -22.06
CA ALA A 200 -3.15 -5.85 -21.95
C ALA A 200 -4.19 -4.74 -22.20
N GLU A 201 -5.10 -4.95 -23.15
CA GLU A 201 -6.22 -4.04 -23.44
C GLU A 201 -7.18 -3.90 -22.25
N ASP A 202 -7.54 -5.02 -21.61
CA ASP A 202 -8.39 -5.01 -20.41
C ASP A 202 -7.70 -4.30 -19.24
N ARG A 203 -6.39 -4.48 -19.07
CA ARG A 203 -5.61 -3.77 -18.04
C ARG A 203 -5.66 -2.26 -18.25
N VAL A 204 -5.48 -1.81 -19.50
CA VAL A 204 -5.56 -0.39 -19.86
C VAL A 204 -6.97 0.14 -19.63
N ALA A 205 -7.99 -0.61 -20.05
CA ALA A 205 -9.39 -0.25 -19.87
C ALA A 205 -9.76 -0.15 -18.39
N LEU A 206 -9.39 -1.13 -17.57
CA LEU A 206 -9.56 -1.09 -16.10
C LEU A 206 -8.81 0.07 -15.46
N ALA A 207 -7.59 0.38 -15.93
CA ALA A 207 -6.84 1.53 -15.45
C ALA A 207 -7.55 2.85 -15.78
N GLY A 208 -8.20 2.95 -16.94
CA GLY A 208 -9.02 4.10 -17.34
C GLY A 208 -10.32 4.19 -16.52
N ALA A 209 -11.01 3.06 -16.34
CA ALA A 209 -12.22 2.95 -15.51
C ALA A 209 -11.96 3.38 -14.06
N ALA A 210 -10.79 3.03 -13.52
CA ALA A 210 -10.35 3.45 -12.20
C ALA A 210 -10.18 4.98 -12.07
N GLU A 211 -9.70 5.67 -13.12
CA GLU A 211 -9.63 7.13 -13.14
C GLU A 211 -11.02 7.77 -13.22
N VAL A 212 -11.95 7.19 -13.99
CA VAL A 212 -13.35 7.62 -14.01
C VAL A 212 -13.99 7.46 -12.63
N LEU A 213 -13.75 6.34 -11.96
CA LEU A 213 -14.20 6.09 -10.59
C LEU A 213 -13.67 7.16 -9.63
N ARG A 214 -12.37 7.49 -9.68
CA ARG A 214 -11.78 8.55 -8.84
C ARG A 214 -12.53 9.86 -8.99
N ARG A 215 -12.76 10.30 -10.22
CA ARG A 215 -13.50 11.54 -10.53
C ARG A 215 -14.93 11.49 -10.04
N ALA A 216 -15.62 10.36 -10.18
CA ALA A 216 -16.98 10.18 -9.68
C ALA A 216 -17.04 10.25 -8.14
N LEU A 217 -16.09 9.59 -7.47
CA LEU A 217 -15.98 9.61 -6.01
C LEU A 217 -15.76 11.03 -5.49
N GLU A 218 -14.84 11.78 -6.08
CA GLU A 218 -14.49 13.16 -5.66
C GLU A 218 -15.56 14.18 -6.09
N GLY A 219 -16.13 14.04 -7.29
CA GLY A 219 -17.16 14.94 -7.83
C GLY A 219 -18.48 14.90 -7.04
N ALA A 220 -18.83 13.75 -6.46
CA ALA A 220 -20.00 13.64 -5.58
C ALA A 220 -19.90 14.48 -4.28
N SER A 221 -18.69 14.92 -3.89
CA SER A 221 -18.46 15.82 -2.75
C SER A 221 -18.68 17.29 -3.14
N ALA A 222 -18.23 17.69 -4.33
CA ALA A 222 -18.26 19.09 -4.77
C ALA A 222 -19.69 19.66 -4.91
N LEU A 223 -20.68 18.84 -5.28
CA LEU A 223 -22.08 19.25 -5.36
C LEU A 223 -22.77 19.34 -3.99
N ALA A 224 -22.31 18.57 -2.99
CA ALA A 224 -22.86 18.61 -1.64
C ALA A 224 -22.29 19.79 -0.82
N GLU A 225 -21.02 20.14 -1.03
CA GLU A 225 -20.37 21.30 -0.38
C GLU A 225 -20.73 22.64 -1.03
N ALA A 226 -21.05 22.67 -2.33
CA ALA A 226 -21.55 23.87 -3.00
C ALA A 226 -23.04 24.18 -2.72
N ALA A 227 -23.76 23.23 -2.10
CA ALA A 227 -25.18 23.35 -1.77
C ALA A 227 -25.44 23.61 -0.27
N ALA A 228 -24.38 23.75 0.54
CA ALA A 228 -24.41 24.07 1.97
C ALA A 228 -23.86 25.48 2.23
#